data_AF-A0A379FEF7-F1
#
_entry.id   AF-A0A379FEF7-F1
#
_cell.length_a   1.000
_cell.length_b   1.000
_cell.length_c   1.000
_cell.angle_alpha   90.00
_cell.angle_beta   90.00
_cell.angle_gamma   90.00
#
_symmetry.space_group_name_H-M   'P 1'
#
loop_
_entity.id
_entity.type
_entity.pdbx_description
1 polymer ?
#
loop_
_entity_poly.entity_id
_entity_poly.type
_entity_poly.pdbx_seq_one_letter_code
_entity_poly.pdbx_strand_id
1 'polypeptide(L)'
;MSSLITIVSQCQRYIATFLLVVLSLFVVQIAQAATVTEVKAENGDVATTLTFSFSGGKPSYRYYSLKNPDRLVMDFKQGSQITGLPVTLNRQQLAQKIRTTQSKDSQYQSMVVELAKPSGGDGALVK
;
A
#
# COMPACT_ATOMS: atom_id res chain seq x y z
N MET A 1 -22.31 2.41 -59.51
CA MET A 1 -21.18 1.61 -58.95
C MET A 1 -20.43 2.38 -57.86
N SER A 2 -20.20 3.69 -58.00
CA SER A 2 -19.47 4.51 -57.02
C SER A 2 -20.09 4.57 -55.61
N SER A 3 -21.42 4.68 -55.49
CA SER A 3 -22.09 4.80 -54.18
C SER A 3 -21.97 3.55 -53.31
N LEU A 4 -21.90 2.36 -53.93
CA LEU A 4 -21.80 1.08 -53.22
C LEU A 4 -20.41 0.89 -52.60
N ILE A 5 -19.37 1.34 -53.31
CA ILE A 5 -17.97 1.35 -52.83
C ILE A 5 -17.82 2.32 -51.64
N THR A 6 -18.46 3.50 -51.70
CA THR A 6 -18.43 4.47 -50.59
C THR A 6 -19.13 3.95 -49.33
N ILE A 7 -20.26 3.27 -49.47
CA ILE A 7 -20.98 2.68 -48.33
C ILE A 7 -20.15 1.58 -47.66
N VAL A 8 -19.54 0.68 -48.45
CA VAL A 8 -18.68 -0.39 -47.93
C VAL A 8 -17.46 0.19 -47.19
N SER A 9 -16.83 1.22 -47.77
CA SER A 9 -15.70 1.93 -47.13
C SER A 9 -16.10 2.61 -45.82
N GLN A 10 -17.29 3.19 -45.73
CA GLN A 10 -17.77 3.83 -44.50
C GLN A 10 -18.08 2.79 -43.43
N CYS A 11 -18.75 1.68 -43.78
CA CYS A 11 -18.98 0.56 -42.88
C CYS A 11 -17.67 -0.01 -42.33
N GLN A 12 -16.67 -0.19 -43.19
CA GLN A 12 -15.35 -0.68 -42.78
C GLN A 12 -14.66 0.26 -41.78
N ARG A 13 -14.77 1.58 -41.97
CA ARG A 13 -14.23 2.57 -41.03
C ARG A 13 -14.92 2.50 -39.68
N TYR A 14 -16.25 2.41 -39.65
CA TYR A 14 -17.00 2.29 -38.40
C TYR A 14 -16.65 1.00 -37.64
N ILE A 15 -16.53 -0.13 -38.34
CA ILE A 15 -16.11 -1.41 -37.76
C ILE A 15 -14.70 -1.30 -37.19
N ALA A 16 -13.76 -0.69 -37.91
CA ALA A 16 -12.39 -0.51 -37.45
C ALA A 16 -12.32 0.40 -36.20
N THR A 17 -13.07 1.51 -36.18
CA THR A 17 -13.15 2.38 -34.99
C THR A 17 -13.81 1.68 -33.81
N PHE A 18 -14.87 0.90 -34.05
CA PHE A 18 -15.54 0.13 -33.00
C PHE A 18 -14.60 -0.92 -32.41
N LEU A 19 -13.89 -1.67 -33.24
CA LEU A 19 -12.87 -2.63 -32.79
C LEU A 19 -11.75 -1.95 -32.01
N LEU A 20 -11.28 -0.78 -32.44
CA LEU A 20 -10.24 -0.03 -31.73
C LEU A 20 -10.72 0.46 -30.35
N VAL A 21 -11.96 0.94 -30.26
CA VAL A 21 -12.57 1.32 -28.97
C VAL A 21 -12.72 0.10 -28.07
N VAL A 22 -13.26 -1.01 -28.58
CA VAL A 22 -13.39 -2.26 -27.81
C VAL A 22 -12.02 -2.74 -27.33
N LEU A 23 -11.01 -2.75 -28.20
CA LEU A 23 -9.64 -3.16 -27.85
C LEU A 23 -9.03 -2.24 -26.78
N SER A 24 -9.30 -0.94 -26.82
CA SER A 24 -8.83 0.00 -25.81
C SER A 24 -9.40 -0.27 -24.41
N LEU A 25 -10.62 -0.83 -24.32
CA LEU A 25 -11.22 -1.23 -23.04
C LEU A 25 -10.52 -2.43 -22.39
N PHE A 26 -9.78 -3.24 -23.16
CA PHE A 26 -8.99 -4.37 -22.62
C PHE A 26 -7.64 -3.94 -22.05
N VAL A 27 -7.21 -2.68 -22.20
CA VAL A 27 -5.91 -2.19 -21.70
C VAL A 27 -6.02 -1.64 -20.26
N VAL A 28 -7.12 -1.87 -19.56
CA VAL A 28 -7.22 -1.50 -18.13
C VAL A 28 -6.26 -2.39 -17.33
N GLN A 29 -5.06 -1.87 -17.08
CA GLN A 29 -4.11 -2.47 -16.15
C GLN A 29 -4.74 -2.46 -14.76
N ILE A 30 -5.01 -3.64 -14.21
CA ILE A 30 -5.42 -3.76 -12.81
C ILE A 30 -4.20 -3.39 -11.99
N ALA A 31 -4.18 -2.17 -11.46
CA ALA A 31 -3.17 -1.77 -10.48
C ALA A 31 -3.34 -2.65 -9.24
N GLN A 32 -2.45 -3.63 -9.06
CA GLN A 32 -2.44 -4.43 -7.84
C GLN A 32 -1.92 -3.55 -6.70
N ALA A 33 -2.70 -3.45 -5.63
CA ALA A 33 -2.24 -2.79 -4.42
C ALA A 33 -1.16 -3.65 -3.77
N ALA A 34 -0.06 -3.05 -3.34
CA ALA A 34 0.97 -3.79 -2.65
C ALA A 34 0.44 -4.28 -1.29
N THR A 35 0.74 -5.53 -0.94
CA THR A 35 0.29 -6.16 0.30
C THR A 35 1.48 -6.50 1.18
N VAL A 36 1.43 -6.14 2.46
CA VAL A 36 2.44 -6.54 3.46
C VAL A 36 2.41 -8.06 3.63
N THR A 37 3.55 -8.71 3.40
CA THR A 37 3.71 -10.16 3.51
C THR A 37 4.47 -10.58 4.76
N GLU A 38 5.41 -9.74 5.21
CA GLU A 38 6.25 -10.01 6.37
C GLU A 38 6.58 -8.69 7.08
N VAL A 39 6.64 -8.76 8.41
CA VAL A 39 7.12 -7.68 9.26
C VAL A 39 8.27 -8.23 10.09
N LYS A 40 9.45 -7.62 9.96
CA LYS A 40 10.59 -7.88 10.84
C LYS A 40 10.82 -6.68 11.74
N ALA A 41 11.15 -6.96 13.00
CA ALA A 41 11.53 -5.95 13.97
C ALA A 41 12.92 -6.28 14.49
N GLU A 42 13.86 -5.37 14.24
CA GLU A 42 15.23 -5.45 14.74
C GLU A 42 15.44 -4.32 15.75
N ASN A 43 15.68 -4.68 17.00
CA ASN A 43 15.97 -3.71 18.04
C ASN A 43 17.48 -3.50 18.12
N GLY A 44 17.93 -2.27 17.87
CA GLY A 44 19.26 -1.80 18.22
C GLY A 44 19.22 -0.96 19.51
N ASP A 45 20.39 -0.62 20.04
CA ASP A 45 20.52 0.11 21.31
C ASP A 45 19.91 1.52 21.28
N VAL A 46 19.82 2.13 20.09
CA VAL A 46 19.37 3.51 19.89
C VAL A 46 18.06 3.60 19.10
N ALA A 47 17.71 2.57 18.32
CA ALA A 47 16.54 2.58 17.46
C ALA A 47 15.99 1.17 17.23
N THR A 48 14.68 1.08 17.06
CA THR A 48 14.01 -0.12 16.54
C THR A 48 13.78 0.06 15.05
N THR A 49 14.35 -0.82 14.23
CA THR A 49 14.12 -0.87 12.80
C THR A 49 12.96 -1.82 12.49
N LEU A 50 11.95 -1.31 11.79
CA LEU A 50 10.84 -2.12 11.29
C LEU A 50 10.99 -2.27 9.77
N THR A 51 11.18 -3.51 9.33
CA THR A 51 11.34 -3.85 7.92
C THR A 51 10.07 -4.52 7.41
N PHE A 52 9.51 -3.97 6.34
CA PHE A 52 8.28 -4.45 5.72
C PHE A 52 8.56 -5.06 4.35
N SER A 53 8.13 -6.30 4.16
CA SER A 53 8.16 -6.97 2.86
C SER A 53 6.80 -6.82 2.18
N PHE A 54 6.80 -6.55 0.86
CA PHE A 54 5.59 -6.36 0.08
C PHE A 54 5.54 -7.26 -1.15
N SER A 55 4.34 -7.73 -1.49
CA SER A 55 4.03 -8.32 -2.80
C SER A 55 3.12 -7.42 -3.61
N GLY A 56 3.07 -7.58 -4.94
CA GLY A 56 2.15 -6.83 -5.81
C GLY A 56 2.63 -5.43 -6.22
N GLY A 57 3.90 -5.09 -5.95
CA GLY A 57 4.54 -3.86 -6.42
C GLY A 57 4.91 -2.88 -5.31
N LYS A 58 4.96 -1.59 -5.64
CA LYS A 58 5.38 -0.53 -4.71
C LYS A 58 4.23 -0.16 -3.77
N PRO A 59 4.44 -0.14 -2.44
CA PRO A 59 3.40 0.25 -1.51
C PRO A 59 3.14 1.75 -1.52
N SER A 60 1.87 2.11 -1.34
CA SER A 60 1.47 3.45 -0.94
C SER A 60 1.23 3.44 0.57
N TYR A 61 1.94 4.28 1.30
CA TYR A 61 1.84 4.37 2.76
C TYR A 61 1.81 5.81 3.25
N ARG A 62 1.33 6.02 4.48
CA ARG A 62 1.43 7.29 5.21
C ARG A 62 1.79 6.99 6.66
N TYR A 63 2.48 7.89 7.33
CA TYR A 63 2.81 7.73 8.74
C TYR A 63 2.56 9.00 9.52
N TYR A 64 2.28 8.87 10.82
CA TYR A 64 2.07 9.99 11.72
C TYR A 64 2.30 9.55 13.17
N SER A 65 2.65 10.51 14.02
CA SER A 65 2.81 10.29 15.45
C SER A 65 1.58 10.75 16.21
N LEU A 66 1.15 9.96 17.19
CA LEU A 66 0.12 10.32 18.16
C LEU A 66 0.78 10.54 19.53
N LYS A 67 0.21 11.46 20.30
CA LYS A 67 0.55 11.70 21.71
C LYS A 67 -0.47 11.04 22.63
N ASN A 68 -0.08 10.80 23.87
CA ASN A 68 -0.92 10.26 24.95
C ASN A 68 -1.57 8.88 24.66
N PRO A 69 -0.84 7.74 24.73
CA PRO A 69 0.62 7.60 24.79
C PRO A 69 1.31 7.89 23.44
N ASP A 70 2.63 8.05 23.46
CA ASP A 70 3.46 8.21 22.26
C ASP A 70 3.36 6.97 21.36
N ARG A 71 2.84 7.17 20.15
CA ARG A 71 2.61 6.11 19.18
C ARG A 71 3.04 6.56 17.80
N LEU A 72 3.71 5.68 17.05
CA LEU A 72 3.90 5.84 15.61
C LEU A 72 2.85 4.99 14.90
N VAL A 73 2.09 5.60 14.00
CA VAL A 73 1.11 4.90 13.16
C VAL A 73 1.60 4.93 11.73
N MET A 74 1.58 3.77 11.07
CA MET A 74 1.86 3.63 9.65
C MET A 74 0.68 2.96 8.98
N ASP A 75 0.07 3.65 8.03
CA ASP A 75 -1.06 3.17 7.25
C ASP A 75 -0.58 2.72 5.87
N PHE A 76 -0.90 1.49 5.49
CA PHE A 76 -0.63 0.92 4.17
C PHE A 76 -1.91 0.83 3.37
N LYS A 77 -1.88 1.28 2.12
CA LYS A 77 -3.02 1.21 1.20
C LYS A 77 -3.21 -0.22 0.70
N GLN A 78 -3.92 -1.03 1.46
CA GLN A 78 -4.26 -2.42 1.13
C GLN A 78 -5.61 -2.79 1.75
N GLY A 79 -6.37 -3.65 1.08
CA GLY A 79 -7.67 -4.12 1.59
C GLY A 79 -7.56 -5.30 2.57
N SER A 80 -6.55 -6.16 2.42
CA SER A 80 -6.36 -7.33 3.28
C SER A 80 -5.71 -6.96 4.61
N GLN A 81 -6.02 -7.71 5.67
CA GLN A 81 -5.34 -7.54 6.96
C GLN A 81 -3.85 -7.85 6.85
N ILE A 82 -3.04 -7.09 7.60
CA ILE A 82 -1.61 -7.36 7.73
C ILE A 82 -1.42 -8.60 8.61
N THR A 83 -0.84 -9.65 8.03
CA THR A 83 -0.51 -10.92 8.72
C THR A 83 0.99 -11.00 8.99
N GLY A 84 1.41 -11.81 9.98
CA GLY A 84 2.83 -12.05 10.25
C GLY A 84 3.51 -11.00 11.13
N LEU A 85 2.77 -10.38 12.06
CA LEU A 85 3.41 -9.55 13.09
C LEU A 85 4.37 -10.41 13.93
N PRO A 86 5.56 -9.89 14.27
CA PRO A 86 6.46 -10.59 15.18
C PRO A 86 5.77 -10.74 16.55
N VAL A 87 5.62 -11.99 16.99
CA VAL A 87 4.91 -12.39 18.21
C VAL A 87 5.60 -11.89 19.48
N THR A 88 6.86 -11.47 19.38
CA THR A 88 7.66 -11.09 20.54
C THR A 88 8.56 -9.91 20.22
N LEU A 89 8.21 -8.75 20.77
CA LEU A 89 9.14 -7.64 20.93
C LEU A 89 9.90 -7.88 22.23
N ASN A 90 11.20 -8.14 22.15
CA ASN A 90 12.00 -8.31 23.36
C ASN A 90 11.88 -7.04 24.23
N ARG A 91 11.65 -7.24 25.54
CA ARG A 91 11.26 -6.21 26.53
C ARG A 91 12.29 -5.08 26.74
N GLN A 92 13.39 -5.07 26.00
CA GLN A 92 14.50 -4.14 26.16
C GLN A 92 14.59 -3.12 25.02
N GLN A 93 13.54 -2.28 24.92
CA GLN A 93 13.57 -0.86 24.52
C GLN A 93 12.87 -0.41 23.21
N LEU A 94 12.46 0.87 23.26
CA LEU A 94 11.73 1.76 22.33
C LEU A 94 10.37 1.35 21.77
N ALA A 95 10.12 0.12 21.33
CA ALA A 95 8.79 -0.31 20.87
C ALA A 95 8.16 -1.28 21.88
N GLN A 96 7.12 -0.87 22.60
CA GLN A 96 6.45 -1.70 23.62
C GLN A 96 5.47 -2.68 23.01
N LYS A 97 4.72 -2.23 22.00
CA LYS A 97 3.61 -2.99 21.44
C LYS A 97 3.45 -2.64 19.98
N ILE A 98 3.29 -3.65 19.15
CA ILE A 98 2.93 -3.50 17.75
C ILE A 98 1.58 -4.18 17.56
N ARG A 99 0.64 -3.48 16.94
CA ARG A 99 -0.69 -3.99 16.63
C ARG A 99 -1.14 -3.53 15.26
N THR A 100 -1.99 -4.33 14.62
CA THR A 100 -2.66 -3.97 13.37
C THR A 100 -4.12 -3.64 13.66
N THR A 101 -4.67 -2.71 12.89
CA THR A 101 -6.07 -2.30 12.97
C THR A 101 -6.51 -1.76 11.62
N GLN A 102 -7.79 -1.91 11.30
CA GLN A 102 -8.36 -1.25 10.12
C GLN A 102 -8.27 0.27 10.32
N SER A 103 -7.75 1.01 9.33
CA SER A 103 -7.75 2.47 9.40
C SER A 103 -9.20 3.00 9.32
N LYS A 104 -9.41 4.27 9.69
CA LYS A 104 -10.69 4.95 9.45
C LYS A 104 -11.05 4.98 7.96
N ASP A 105 -10.03 4.98 7.12
CA ASP A 105 -10.16 4.80 5.68
C ASP A 105 -10.09 3.30 5.35
N SER A 106 -11.16 2.75 4.78
CA SER A 106 -11.26 1.32 4.47
C SER A 106 -10.24 0.84 3.42
N GLN A 107 -9.63 1.76 2.68
CA GLN A 107 -8.54 1.43 1.75
C GLN A 107 -7.19 1.21 2.45
N TYR A 108 -7.10 1.49 3.76
CA TYR A 108 -5.86 1.42 4.52
C TYR A 108 -5.94 0.46 5.71
N GLN A 109 -4.86 -0.30 5.89
CA GLN A 109 -4.58 -0.99 7.15
C GLN A 109 -3.57 -0.18 7.96
N SER A 110 -3.89 0.06 9.22
CA SER A 110 -3.03 0.76 10.16
C SER A 110 -2.19 -0.22 10.96
N MET A 111 -0.91 0.10 11.10
CA MET A 111 0.01 -0.52 12.02
C MET A 111 0.41 0.49 13.07
N VAL A 112 0.19 0.15 14.34
CA VAL A 112 0.42 1.04 15.47
C VAL A 112 1.55 0.49 16.31
N VAL A 113 2.61 1.28 16.43
CA VAL A 113 3.77 1.02 17.27
C VAL A 113 3.68 1.92 18.48
N GLU A 114 3.46 1.34 19.66
CA GLU A 114 3.46 2.07 20.93
C GLU A 114 4.89 2.19 21.41
N LEU A 115 5.34 3.43 21.66
CA LEU A 115 6.73 3.72 21.99
C LEU A 115 6.94 3.70 23.51
N ALA A 116 8.08 3.17 23.96
CA ALA A 116 8.47 3.13 25.36
C ALA A 116 8.97 4.50 25.89
N LYS A 117 9.41 5.37 24.98
CA LYS A 117 9.89 6.74 25.24
C LYS A 117 9.43 7.66 24.11
N PRO A 118 9.30 8.98 24.35
CA PRO A 118 8.98 9.93 23.29
C PRO A 118 10.02 9.87 22.18
N SER A 119 9.59 9.80 20.92
CA SER A 119 10.48 9.98 19.78
C SER A 119 11.03 11.41 19.83
N GLY A 120 12.32 11.57 20.13
CA GLY A 120 13.01 12.85 19.99
C GLY A 120 12.81 13.37 18.57
N GLY A 121 12.54 14.67 18.43
CA GLY A 121 11.99 15.30 17.22
C GLY A 121 12.91 15.39 16.00
N ASP A 122 13.75 14.39 15.74
CA ASP A 122 14.56 14.31 14.53
C ASP A 122 14.53 12.89 13.97
N GLY A 123 13.89 12.74 12.81
CA GLY A 123 14.03 11.58 11.92
C GLY A 123 13.68 10.20 12.49
N ALA A 124 12.39 9.84 12.47
CA ALA A 124 12.05 8.44 12.21
C ALA A 124 12.54 8.11 10.79
N LEU A 125 13.79 7.68 10.65
CA LEU A 125 14.36 7.25 9.38
C LEU A 125 13.71 5.91 9.01
N VAL A 126 12.61 5.99 8.28
CA VAL A 126 11.98 4.85 7.61
C VAL A 126 12.86 4.53 6.40
N LYS A 127 13.55 3.38 6.44
CA LYS A 127 14.37 2.90 5.33
C LYS A 127 13.77 1.65 4.72
#